data_AF-A0A1I4IRW2-F1
#
_entry.id   AF-A0A1I4IRW2-F1
#
_cell.length_a   1.000
_cell.length_b   1.000
_cell.length_c   1.000
_cell.angle_alpha   90.00
_cell.angle_beta   90.00
_cell.angle_gamma   90.00
#
_symmetry.space_group_name_H-M   'P 1'
#
loop_
_entity.id
_entity.type
_entity.pdbx_description
1 polymer ?
#
loop_
_entity_poly.entity_id
_entity_poly.type
_entity_poly.pdbx_seq_one_letter_code
_entity_poly.pdbx_strand_id
1 'polypeptide(L)'
;MMWGSNQWGGFGMVLGPIFMILIVVGIVAAIIYLLRLFGATGPATSSHAAHDRALVLLKERYAKGEIDSTEFAERKKLLAD
;
A
#
# COMPACT_ATOMS: atom_id res chain seq x y z
N MET A 1 -42.12 -6.19 36.97
CA MET A 1 -42.13 -7.46 36.20
C MET A 1 -41.06 -7.34 35.14
N MET A 2 -39.91 -7.98 35.38
CA MET A 2 -38.68 -7.81 34.59
C MET A 2 -38.72 -8.84 33.45
N TRP A 3 -39.27 -8.43 32.32
CA TRP A 3 -39.49 -9.29 31.17
C TRP A 3 -38.24 -9.33 30.28
N GLY A 4 -37.65 -10.51 30.15
CA GLY A 4 -37.11 -11.01 28.88
C GLY A 4 -35.79 -10.45 28.35
N SER A 5 -34.65 -10.73 28.97
CA SER A 5 -33.34 -10.45 28.35
C SER A 5 -32.22 -11.45 28.62
N ASN A 6 -32.53 -12.67 29.08
CA ASN A 6 -31.49 -13.64 29.48
C ASN A 6 -31.26 -14.81 28.51
N GLN A 7 -31.90 -14.85 27.34
CA GLN A 7 -31.67 -15.90 26.33
C GLN A 7 -30.71 -15.50 25.20
N TRP A 8 -30.32 -14.22 25.13
CA TRP A 8 -29.32 -13.69 24.18
C TRP A 8 -28.03 -13.21 24.86
N GLY A 9 -27.87 -13.44 26.17
CA GLY A 9 -26.75 -12.93 26.96
C GLY A 9 -25.41 -13.59 26.65
N GLY A 10 -25.38 -14.86 26.21
CA GLY A 10 -24.13 -15.58 25.90
C GLY A 10 -23.61 -15.33 24.47
N PHE A 11 -24.51 -15.26 23.48
CA PHE A 11 -24.14 -15.08 22.08
C PHE A 11 -23.71 -13.62 21.81
N GLY A 12 -24.38 -12.65 22.44
CA GLY A 12 -23.99 -11.24 22.38
C GLY A 12 -22.66 -10.93 23.08
N MET A 13 -22.27 -11.71 24.09
CA MET A 13 -21.02 -11.49 24.84
C MET A 13 -19.77 -11.80 24.02
N VAL A 14 -19.83 -12.78 23.11
CA VAL A 14 -18.71 -13.12 22.20
C VAL A 14 -18.80 -12.37 20.88
N LEU A 15 -20.02 -12.16 20.35
CA LEU A 15 -20.21 -11.38 19.11
C LEU A 15 -19.87 -9.90 19.26
N GLY A 16 -20.07 -9.31 20.44
CA GLY A 16 -19.74 -7.91 20.72
C GLY A 16 -18.28 -7.55 20.38
N PRO A 17 -17.27 -8.19 21.00
CA PRO A 17 -15.87 -7.88 20.73
C PRO A 17 -15.44 -8.23 19.30
N ILE A 18 -15.98 -9.30 18.70
CA ILE A 18 -15.69 -9.66 17.30
C ILE A 18 -16.17 -8.57 16.35
N PHE A 19 -17.40 -8.08 16.55
CA PHE A 19 -17.97 -7.01 15.74
C PHE A 19 -17.19 -5.70 15.91
N MET A 20 -16.73 -5.40 17.13
CA MET A 20 -15.87 -4.25 17.39
C MET A 20 -14.54 -4.35 16.62
N ILE A 21 -13.90 -5.52 16.62
CA ILE A 21 -12.66 -5.76 15.86
C ILE A 21 -12.91 -5.60 14.36
N LEU A 22 -14.01 -6.14 13.84
CA LEU A 22 -14.38 -5.99 12.43
C LEU A 22 -14.55 -4.51 12.04
N ILE A 23 -15.18 -3.70 12.90
CA ILE A 23 -15.30 -2.25 12.67
C ILE A 23 -13.91 -1.60 12.62
N VAL A 24 -13.03 -1.90 13.57
CA VAL A 24 -11.67 -1.35 13.60
C VAL A 24 -10.89 -1.73 12.35
N VAL A 25 -10.91 -3.01 11.97
CA VAL A 25 -10.26 -3.51 10.75
C VAL A 25 -10.85 -2.83 9.50
N GLY A 26 -12.17 -2.68 9.45
CA GLY A 26 -12.87 -1.98 8.38
C GLY A 26 -12.45 -0.51 8.25
N ILE A 27 -12.35 0.21 9.38
CA ILE A 27 -11.88 1.61 9.40
C ILE A 27 -10.43 1.70 8.93
N VAL A 28 -9.53 0.84 9.43
CA VAL A 28 -8.12 0.82 9.01
C VAL A 28 -8.01 0.52 7.51
N ALA A 29 -8.75 -0.47 7.01
CA ALA A 29 -8.78 -0.81 5.60
C ALA A 29 -9.33 0.35 4.75
N ALA A 30 -10.38 1.03 5.20
CA ALA A 30 -10.95 2.21 4.53
C ALA A 30 -9.95 3.37 4.48
N ILE A 31 -9.22 3.64 5.57
CA ILE A 31 -8.17 4.66 5.62
C ILE A 31 -7.06 4.31 4.63
N ILE A 32 -6.55 3.07 4.65
CA ILE A 32 -5.52 2.61 3.70
C ILE A 32 -6.01 2.73 2.26
N TYR A 33 -7.27 2.39 1.99
CA TYR A 33 -7.88 2.49 0.67
C TYR A 33 -8.00 3.94 0.20
N LEU A 34 -8.43 4.85 1.08
CA LEU A 34 -8.48 6.29 0.80
C LEU A 34 -7.08 6.85 0.56
N LEU A 35 -6.11 6.52 1.41
CA LEU A 35 -4.72 6.93 1.21
C LEU A 35 -4.14 6.37 -0.10
N ARG A 36 -4.52 5.17 -0.52
CA ARG A 36 -4.10 4.59 -1.81
C ARG A 36 -4.77 5.28 -2.99
N LEU A 37 -6.03 5.70 -2.86
CA LEU A 37 -6.81 6.35 -3.91
C LEU A 37 -6.39 7.82 -4.10
N PHE A 38 -6.17 8.54 -2.99
CA PHE A 38 -5.78 9.96 -3.00
C PHE A 38 -4.25 10.16 -3.01
N GLY A 39 -3.48 9.21 -2.47
CA GLY A 39 -2.02 9.20 -2.45
C GLY A 39 -1.40 8.36 -3.57
N ALA A 40 -2.10 8.21 -4.70
CA ALA A 40 -1.68 7.47 -5.88
C ALA A 40 -0.46 8.08 -6.63
N THR A 41 0.57 8.53 -5.91
CA THR A 41 1.92 8.81 -6.41
C THR A 41 3.04 8.31 -5.47
N GLY A 42 2.74 7.44 -4.51
CA GLY A 42 3.75 6.79 -3.67
C GLY A 42 3.74 5.27 -3.78
N PRO A 43 4.50 4.64 -4.69
CA PRO A 43 4.59 3.20 -4.73
C PRO A 43 5.63 2.74 -3.69
N ALA A 44 5.23 2.76 -2.43
CA ALA A 44 5.92 2.01 -1.39
C ALA A 44 5.29 0.62 -1.36
N THR A 45 5.84 -0.34 -2.12
CA THR A 45 5.90 -1.81 -1.81
C THR A 45 6.17 -2.69 -3.03
N SER A 46 6.05 -2.19 -4.26
CA SER A 46 6.44 -2.97 -5.44
C SER A 46 7.85 -2.58 -5.86
N SER A 47 8.82 -3.48 -5.69
CA SER A 47 10.19 -3.37 -6.23
C SER A 47 10.22 -2.77 -7.65
N HIS A 48 9.24 -3.14 -8.48
CA HIS A 48 9.01 -2.60 -9.82
C HIS A 48 8.87 -1.08 -9.94
N ALA A 49 8.32 -0.39 -8.95
CA ALA A 49 8.07 1.04 -9.07
C ALA A 49 9.28 1.88 -8.65
N ALA A 50 10.09 1.38 -7.71
CA ALA A 50 11.42 1.92 -7.45
C ALA A 50 12.32 1.70 -8.67
N HIS A 51 12.16 0.55 -9.33
CA HIS A 51 12.83 0.20 -10.57
C HIS A 51 12.53 1.20 -11.70
N ASP A 52 11.24 1.46 -11.96
CA ASP A 52 10.81 2.43 -12.97
C ASP A 52 11.31 3.84 -12.68
N ARG A 53 11.28 4.29 -11.40
CA ARG A 53 11.84 5.59 -11.03
C ARG A 53 13.34 5.68 -11.30
N ALA A 54 14.11 4.62 -11.01
CA ALA A 54 15.54 4.58 -11.27
C ALA A 54 15.85 4.68 -12.77
N LEU A 55 15.10 3.97 -13.62
CA LEU A 55 15.23 4.03 -15.08
C LEU A 55 14.85 5.42 -15.64
N VAL A 56 13.81 6.06 -15.11
CA VAL A 56 13.40 7.41 -15.51
C VAL A 56 14.48 8.44 -15.16
N LEU A 57 15.04 8.36 -13.95
CA LEU A 57 16.13 9.25 -13.52
C LEU A 57 17.41 9.06 -14.36
N LEU A 58 17.71 7.81 -14.75
CA LEU A 58 18.86 7.49 -15.59
C LEU A 58 18.72 8.09 -17.00
N LYS A 59 17.52 7.99 -17.61
CA LYS A 59 17.22 8.59 -18.92
C LYS A 59 17.31 10.12 -18.88
N GLU A 60 16.84 10.74 -17.80
CA GLU A 60 16.90 12.20 -17.65
C GLU A 60 18.35 12.71 -17.62
N ARG A 61 19.25 12.02 -16.91
CA ARG A 61 20.67 12.38 -16.85
C ARG A 61 21.43 12.13 -18.15
N TYR A 62 21.06 11.08 -18.89
CA TYR A 62 21.54 10.85 -20.25
C TYR A 62 21.10 11.98 -21.19
N ALA A 63 19.84 12.42 -21.12
CA ALA A 63 19.34 13.53 -21.93
C ALA A 63 19.99 14.87 -21.58
N LYS A 64 20.37 15.07 -20.31
CA LYS A 64 21.17 16.22 -19.85
C LYS A 64 22.64 16.14 -20.29
N GLY A 65 23.10 15.00 -20.82
CA GLY A 65 24.48 14.77 -21.23
C GLY A 65 25.45 14.61 -20.05
N GLU A 66 24.94 14.39 -18.83
CA GLU A 66 25.77 14.17 -17.63
C GLU A 66 26.38 12.77 -17.58
N ILE A 67 25.86 11.85 -18.39
CA ILE A 67 26.25 10.43 -18.43
C ILE A 67 26.49 10.04 -19.88
N ASP A 68 27.58 9.31 -20.13
CA ASP A 68 27.90 8.82 -21.47
C ASP A 68 27.00 7.65 -21.91
N SER A 69 26.88 7.46 -23.22
CA SER A 69 26.11 6.36 -23.83
C SER A 69 26.55 4.96 -23.38
N THR A 70 27.85 4.77 -23.13
CA THR A 70 28.40 3.50 -22.65
C THR A 70 27.96 3.20 -21.21
N GLU A 71 28.09 4.20 -20.33
CA GLU A 71 27.71 4.11 -18.91
C GLU A 71 26.18 3.96 -18.74
N PHE A 72 25.40 4.59 -19.63
CA PHE A 72 23.94 4.41 -19.69
C PHE A 72 23.56 2.96 -20.01
N ALA A 73 24.22 2.34 -20.99
CA ALA A 73 23.90 0.97 -21.42
C ALA A 73 24.21 -0.05 -20.32
N GLU A 74 25.33 0.11 -19.62
CA GLU A 74 25.73 -0.75 -18.51
C GLU A 74 24.74 -0.66 -17.35
N ARG A 75 24.40 0.56 -16.91
CA ARG A 75 23.45 0.78 -15.81
C ARG A 75 22.03 0.36 -16.18
N LYS A 76 21.61 0.55 -17.43
CA LYS A 76 20.31 0.08 -17.92
C LYS A 76 20.21 -1.44 -17.85
N LYS A 77 21.29 -2.17 -18.18
CA LYS A 77 21.30 -3.64 -18.13
C LYS A 77 21.29 -4.16 -16.70
N LEU A 78 22.05 -3.55 -15.80
CA LEU A 78 22.05 -3.87 -14.37
C LEU A 78 20.72 -3.59 -13.68
N LEU A 79 19.95 -2.64 -14.22
CA LEU A 79 18.61 -2.36 -13.76
C LEU A 79 17.61 -3.35 -14.40
N ALA A 80 17.70 -3.66 -15.69
CA ALA A 80 16.74 -4.53 -16.35
C ALA A 80 16.75 -6.01 -15.88
N ASP A 81 17.83 -6.48 -15.23
CA ASP A 81 17.97 -7.80 -14.58
C ASP A 81 17.53 -7.77 -13.11
#